data_AF-A0A4R7SRN2-F1
#
_entry.id   AF-A0A4R7SRN2-F1
#
_cell.length_a   1.000
_cell.length_b   1.000
_cell.length_c   1.000
_cell.angle_alpha   90.00
_cell.angle_beta   90.00
_cell.angle_gamma   90.00
#
_symmetry.space_group_name_H-M   'P 1'
#
loop_
_entity.id
_entity.type
_entity.pdbx_description
1 polymer ?
#
loop_
_entity_poly.entity_id
_entity_poly.type
_entity_poly.pdbx_seq_one_letter_code
_entity_poly.pdbx_strand_id
1 'polypeptide(L)'
;MKTRTMTMNLMAMALCLLGGLSATGMAHGESPFKKWSDRREARAGAAAANKDIGQGKVRYDIGGIPSETDTELRSLAAKRYNITVAFSGCIIGPNVAYDRAYRQTVIQHLKAKYGFDPVMKIEAELRAKSK
;
A
#
# COMPACT_ATOMS: atom_id res chain seq x y z
N MET A 1 -23.59 55.25 1.14
CA MET A 1 -22.74 54.75 0.02
C MET A 1 -21.44 55.54 0.04
N LYS A 2 -20.29 54.88 0.24
CA LYS A 2 -18.98 55.51 0.33
C LYS A 2 -17.97 54.63 -0.40
N THR A 3 -17.61 55.05 -1.61
CA THR A 3 -16.54 54.50 -2.46
C THR A 3 -15.18 55.03 -2.01
N ARG A 4 -14.13 54.19 -2.01
CA ARG A 4 -12.67 54.47 -1.99
C ARG A 4 -11.94 53.20 -1.49
N THR A 5 -10.80 52.71 -1.99
CA THR A 5 -9.90 53.02 -3.10
C THR A 5 -9.03 51.75 -3.25
N MET A 6 -8.79 51.28 -4.47
CA MET A 6 -7.73 50.29 -4.75
C MET A 6 -6.37 50.98 -4.66
N THR A 7 -5.40 50.39 -3.95
CA THR A 7 -3.98 50.65 -4.17
C THR A 7 -3.23 49.32 -4.25
N MET A 8 -2.78 49.05 -5.46
CA MET A 8 -1.80 48.05 -5.86
C MET A 8 -0.49 48.25 -5.08
N ASN A 9 0.18 47.16 -4.71
CA ASN A 9 1.64 47.17 -4.53
C ASN A 9 2.25 46.00 -5.28
N LEU A 10 2.90 46.35 -6.39
CA LEU A 10 3.76 45.54 -7.24
C LEU A 10 5.22 45.67 -6.75
N MET A 11 6.03 44.62 -6.99
CA MET A 11 7.51 44.59 -7.03
C MET A 11 8.25 44.74 -5.68
N ALA A 12 9.33 44.03 -5.35
CA ALA A 12 10.45 43.49 -6.13
C ALA A 12 11.05 42.24 -5.41
N MET A 13 11.49 41.16 -6.09
CA MET A 13 12.90 40.88 -6.47
C MET A 13 13.93 41.22 -5.37
N ALA A 14 14.97 40.46 -5.02
CA ALA A 14 15.54 39.15 -5.28
C ALA A 14 16.85 39.15 -4.44
N LEU A 15 17.36 38.03 -3.95
CA LEU A 15 18.78 37.62 -4.15
C LEU A 15 19.12 36.35 -3.37
N CYS A 16 19.78 35.47 -4.12
CA CYS A 16 20.42 34.22 -3.75
C CYS A 16 21.56 34.40 -2.73
N LEU A 17 21.79 33.38 -1.91
CA LEU A 17 23.10 32.90 -1.42
C LEU A 17 22.87 31.50 -0.80
N LEU A 18 22.91 30.41 -1.58
CA LEU A 18 24.10 29.59 -1.84
C LEU A 18 24.92 29.26 -0.58
N GLY A 19 24.50 28.19 0.11
CA GLY A 19 25.33 27.38 0.99
C GLY A 19 25.20 25.92 0.58
N GLY A 20 26.04 25.49 -0.36
CA GLY A 20 26.16 24.09 -0.77
C GLY A 20 27.21 23.34 0.05
N LEU A 21 27.25 22.00 -0.19
CA LEU A 21 28.14 20.96 0.38
C LEU A 21 27.64 20.37 1.71
N SER A 22 27.41 19.06 1.89
CA SER A 22 27.85 17.89 1.13
C SER A 22 26.97 16.69 1.53
N ALA A 23 26.39 16.00 0.56
CA ALA A 23 26.12 14.57 0.63
C ALA A 23 25.62 14.12 -0.75
N THR A 24 26.50 14.16 -1.76
CA THR A 24 26.33 13.28 -2.92
C THR A 24 26.60 11.86 -2.46
N GLY A 25 25.62 11.28 -1.75
CA GLY A 25 25.47 9.84 -1.71
C GLY A 25 25.21 9.43 -3.15
N MET A 26 26.23 8.85 -3.79
CA MET A 26 26.09 8.17 -5.07
C MET A 26 25.11 7.01 -4.87
N ALA A 27 23.82 7.30 -5.01
CA ALA A 27 22.81 6.28 -5.23
C ALA A 27 23.10 5.69 -6.60
N HIS A 28 23.73 4.52 -6.59
CA HIS A 28 23.86 3.62 -7.73
C HIS A 28 22.57 3.65 -8.56
N GLY A 29 22.71 4.00 -9.84
CA GLY A 29 21.62 4.40 -10.71
C GLY A 29 20.52 3.35 -10.84
N GLU A 30 19.37 3.62 -10.23
CA GLU A 30 18.12 3.07 -10.72
C GLU A 30 17.66 3.90 -11.93
N SER A 31 17.38 3.23 -13.06
CA SER A 31 16.91 3.93 -14.24
C SER A 31 15.59 4.66 -13.93
N PRO A 32 15.40 5.91 -14.42
CA PRO A 32 14.15 6.64 -14.20
C PRO A 32 12.94 5.89 -14.78
N PHE A 33 13.17 5.03 -15.78
CA PHE A 33 12.18 4.14 -16.37
C PHE A 33 11.66 3.09 -15.38
N LYS A 34 12.54 2.47 -14.57
CA LYS A 34 12.15 1.50 -13.53
C LYS A 34 11.25 2.15 -12.48
N LYS A 35 11.60 3.35 -12.02
CA LYS A 35 10.78 4.10 -11.05
C LYS A 35 9.42 4.53 -11.62
N TRP A 36 9.31 4.70 -12.94
CA TRP A 36 8.02 5.02 -13.58
C TRP A 36 7.16 3.76 -13.77
N SER A 37 7.74 2.64 -14.22
CA SER A 37 7.01 1.36 -14.34
C SER A 37 6.47 0.91 -12.98
N ASP A 38 7.28 0.99 -11.92
CA ASP A 38 6.87 0.59 -10.57
C ASP A 38 5.70 1.44 -10.07
N ARG A 39 5.70 2.75 -10.36
CA ARG A 39 4.59 3.65 -10.02
C ARG A 39 3.31 3.30 -10.79
N ARG A 40 3.43 2.93 -12.07
CA ARG A 40 2.29 2.49 -12.89
C ARG A 40 1.70 1.18 -12.37
N GLU A 41 2.56 0.21 -12.07
CA GLU A 41 2.18 -1.09 -11.51
C GLU A 41 1.52 -0.95 -10.15
N ALA A 42 2.08 -0.13 -9.25
CA ALA A 42 1.48 0.12 -7.94
C ALA A 42 0.08 0.73 -8.05
N ARG A 43 -0.12 1.69 -8.96
CA ARG A 43 -1.45 2.27 -9.23
C ARG A 43 -2.42 1.22 -9.77
N ALA A 44 -1.99 0.36 -10.67
CA ALA A 44 -2.80 -0.73 -11.19
C ALA A 44 -3.19 -1.73 -10.09
N GLY A 45 -2.26 -2.08 -9.18
CA GLY A 45 -2.52 -2.95 -8.05
C GLY A 45 -3.56 -2.39 -7.08
N ALA A 46 -3.42 -1.11 -6.71
CA ALA A 46 -4.40 -0.44 -5.87
C ALA A 46 -5.78 -0.33 -6.54
N ALA A 47 -5.83 -0.03 -7.85
CA ALA A 47 -7.08 0.05 -8.60
C ALA A 47 -7.79 -1.32 -8.67
N ALA A 48 -7.04 -2.40 -8.92
CA ALA A 48 -7.57 -3.75 -8.92
C ALA A 48 -8.13 -4.16 -7.56
N ALA A 49 -7.40 -3.87 -6.47
CA ALA A 49 -7.89 -4.14 -5.12
C ALA A 49 -9.21 -3.41 -4.83
N ASN A 50 -9.29 -2.11 -5.15
CA ASN A 50 -10.52 -1.33 -4.96
C ASN A 50 -11.69 -1.88 -5.79
N LYS A 51 -11.44 -2.33 -7.01
CA LYS A 51 -12.46 -2.97 -7.85
C LYS A 51 -12.98 -4.24 -7.19
N ASP A 52 -12.09 -5.12 -6.74
CA ASP A 52 -12.46 -6.39 -6.12
C ASP A 52 -13.22 -6.15 -4.80
N ILE A 53 -12.75 -5.20 -3.98
CA ILE A 53 -13.46 -4.73 -2.77
C ILE A 53 -14.88 -4.25 -3.10
N GLY A 54 -15.03 -3.43 -4.15
CA GLY A 54 -16.33 -2.96 -4.62
C GLY A 54 -17.27 -4.08 -5.09
N GLN A 55 -16.72 -5.22 -5.50
CA GLN A 55 -17.46 -6.44 -5.85
C GLN A 55 -17.71 -7.37 -4.65
N GLY A 56 -17.27 -7.00 -3.43
CA GLY A 56 -17.33 -7.87 -2.26
C GLY A 56 -16.33 -9.02 -2.27
N LYS A 57 -15.35 -9.01 -3.18
CA LYS A 57 -14.31 -10.03 -3.32
C LYS A 57 -13.04 -9.55 -2.63
N VAL A 58 -12.90 -9.81 -1.33
CA VAL A 58 -11.70 -9.40 -0.61
C VAL A 58 -10.68 -10.53 -0.63
N ARG A 59 -9.66 -10.42 -1.48
CA ARG A 59 -8.54 -11.38 -1.55
C ARG A 59 -7.34 -10.88 -0.76
N TYR A 60 -6.85 -11.69 0.17
CA TYR A 60 -5.67 -11.38 0.98
C TYR A 60 -4.54 -12.35 0.62
N ASP A 61 -3.48 -11.83 0.01
CA ASP A 61 -2.34 -12.66 -0.41
C ASP A 61 -1.20 -12.63 0.62
N ILE A 62 -0.85 -13.81 1.14
CA ILE A 62 0.25 -14.02 2.07
C ILE A 62 1.42 -14.60 1.29
N GLY A 63 2.53 -13.86 1.27
CA GLY A 63 3.78 -14.34 0.68
C GLY A 63 4.52 -15.23 1.67
N GLY A 64 4.97 -16.40 1.24
CA GLY A 64 5.82 -17.29 2.04
C GLY A 64 5.47 -18.78 1.91
N ILE A 65 6.20 -19.60 2.66
CA ILE A 65 5.92 -21.04 2.73
C ILE A 65 4.68 -21.25 3.61
N PRO A 66 3.69 -22.01 3.13
CA PRO A 66 2.51 -22.29 3.94
C PRO A 66 2.84 -22.99 5.26
N SER A 67 2.18 -22.58 6.34
CA SER A 67 2.22 -23.21 7.66
C SER A 67 1.10 -24.21 7.88
N GLU A 68 1.22 -25.06 8.90
CA GLU A 68 0.16 -26.02 9.29
C GLU A 68 -1.17 -25.33 9.65
N THR A 69 -1.10 -24.08 10.13
CA THR A 69 -2.29 -23.29 10.52
C THR A 69 -3.01 -22.63 9.35
N ASP A 70 -2.46 -22.69 8.14
CA ASP A 70 -2.96 -21.92 6.99
C ASP A 70 -4.32 -22.40 6.48
N THR A 71 -4.56 -23.70 6.54
CA THR A 71 -5.85 -24.28 6.16
C THR A 71 -6.96 -23.75 7.09
N GLU A 72 -6.68 -23.68 8.39
CA GLU A 72 -7.61 -23.12 9.37
C GLU A 72 -7.75 -21.61 9.19
N LEU A 73 -6.66 -20.89 8.91
CA LEU A 73 -6.68 -19.46 8.61
C LEU A 73 -7.59 -19.14 7.42
N ARG A 74 -7.47 -19.87 6.30
CA ARG A 74 -8.36 -19.72 5.13
C ARG A 74 -9.82 -19.93 5.50
N SER A 75 -10.11 -20.99 6.24
CA SER A 75 -11.47 -21.36 6.66
C SER A 75 -12.09 -20.31 7.57
N LEU A 76 -11.34 -19.84 8.58
CA LEU A 76 -11.82 -18.84 9.54
C LEU A 76 -11.97 -17.45 8.90
N ALA A 77 -11.05 -17.05 8.04
CA ALA A 77 -11.12 -15.77 7.34
C ALA A 77 -12.33 -15.71 6.38
N ALA A 78 -12.59 -16.80 5.65
CA ALA A 78 -13.76 -16.92 4.79
C ALA A 78 -15.06 -16.88 5.60
N LYS A 79 -15.16 -17.70 6.67
CA LYS A 79 -16.39 -17.81 7.48
C LYS A 79 -16.71 -16.56 8.27
N ARG A 80 -15.72 -15.93 8.92
CA ARG A 80 -15.94 -14.82 9.85
C ARG A 80 -16.00 -13.46 9.16
N TYR A 81 -15.26 -13.29 8.06
CA TYR A 81 -15.05 -11.98 7.46
C TYR A 81 -15.29 -11.93 5.95
N ASN A 82 -15.67 -13.05 5.32
CA ASN A 82 -15.82 -13.20 3.87
C ASN A 82 -14.53 -12.82 3.10
N ILE A 83 -13.37 -13.20 3.64
CA ILE A 83 -12.05 -12.93 3.05
C ILE A 83 -11.50 -14.22 2.44
N THR A 84 -11.07 -14.15 1.18
CA THR A 84 -10.34 -15.24 0.53
C THR A 84 -8.85 -15.07 0.75
N VAL A 85 -8.24 -15.95 1.55
CA VAL A 85 -6.78 -15.93 1.78
C VAL A 85 -6.09 -16.81 0.74
N ALA A 86 -5.13 -16.23 0.03
CA ALA A 86 -4.27 -16.91 -0.92
C ALA A 86 -2.82 -16.92 -0.40
N PHE A 87 -2.06 -17.94 -0.77
CA PHE A 87 -0.66 -18.07 -0.40
C PHE A 87 0.17 -18.12 -1.68
N SER A 88 0.88 -17.04 -1.96
CA SER A 88 1.91 -17.00 -2.96
C SER A 88 3.19 -17.47 -2.30
N GLY A 89 3.85 -18.51 -2.84
CA GLY A 89 5.09 -19.06 -2.28
C GLY A 89 6.24 -18.05 -2.22
N CYS A 90 7.47 -18.52 -2.11
CA CYS A 90 8.65 -17.63 -2.09
C CYS A 90 8.94 -16.92 -3.42
N ILE A 91 8.22 -17.26 -4.49
CA ILE A 91 8.42 -16.65 -5.81
C ILE A 91 7.68 -15.32 -5.82
N ILE A 92 8.45 -14.25 -5.67
CA ILE A 92 7.99 -12.90 -5.94
C ILE A 92 7.53 -12.86 -7.40
N GLY A 93 6.25 -12.56 -7.64
CA GLY A 93 5.69 -12.42 -8.98
C GLY A 93 6.43 -11.35 -9.79
N PRO A 94 6.27 -11.34 -11.13
CA PRO A 94 6.98 -10.39 -11.99
C PRO A 94 6.68 -8.92 -11.67
N ASN A 95 5.55 -8.63 -11.01
CA ASN A 95 5.04 -7.28 -10.75
C ASN A 95 4.98 -6.98 -9.24
N VAL A 96 6.15 -6.90 -8.58
CA VAL A 96 6.25 -6.70 -7.12
C VAL A 96 5.52 -5.46 -6.64
N ALA A 97 5.58 -4.37 -7.42
CA ALA A 97 4.95 -3.11 -7.07
C ALA A 97 3.41 -3.22 -7.13
N TYR A 98 2.88 -3.97 -8.09
CA TYR A 98 1.46 -4.28 -8.19
C TYR A 98 0.99 -5.10 -6.98
N ASP A 99 1.65 -6.22 -6.69
CA ASP A 99 1.24 -7.15 -5.63
C ASP A 99 1.27 -6.47 -4.26
N ARG A 100 2.33 -5.69 -4.00
CA ARG A 100 2.46 -4.90 -2.77
C ARG A 100 1.34 -3.89 -2.63
N ALA A 101 1.04 -3.13 -3.69
CA ALA A 101 0.01 -2.09 -3.63
C ALA A 101 -1.40 -2.68 -3.51
N TYR A 102 -1.67 -3.81 -4.18
CA TYR A 102 -2.92 -4.55 -4.03
C TYR A 102 -3.12 -4.96 -2.57
N ARG A 103 -2.14 -5.67 -2.00
CA ARG A 103 -2.20 -6.16 -0.61
C ARG A 103 -2.36 -5.01 0.39
N GLN A 104 -1.60 -3.93 0.22
CA GLN A 104 -1.70 -2.76 1.12
C GLN A 104 -3.09 -2.13 1.10
N THR A 105 -3.71 -2.04 -0.09
CA THR A 105 -5.06 -1.50 -0.26
C THR A 105 -6.09 -2.39 0.44
N VAL A 106 -5.97 -3.71 0.30
CA VAL A 106 -6.83 -4.67 1.01
C VAL A 106 -6.69 -4.53 2.53
N ILE A 107 -5.45 -4.48 3.05
CA ILE A 107 -5.20 -4.31 4.49
C ILE A 107 -5.82 -3.00 5.01
N GLN A 108 -5.66 -1.90 4.28
CA GLN A 108 -6.24 -0.61 4.65
C GLN A 108 -7.77 -0.66 4.67
N HIS A 109 -8.39 -1.29 3.66
CA HIS A 109 -9.84 -1.49 3.64
C HIS A 109 -10.33 -2.31 4.84
N LEU A 110 -9.65 -3.42 5.15
CA LEU A 110 -9.99 -4.28 6.28
C LEU A 110 -9.88 -3.54 7.61
N LYS A 111 -8.80 -2.78 7.82
CA LYS A 111 -8.62 -1.95 9.01
C LYS A 111 -9.69 -0.85 9.11
N ALA A 112 -10.04 -0.21 8.00
CA ALA A 112 -11.11 0.79 7.99
C ALA A 112 -12.48 0.18 8.31
N LYS A 113 -12.76 -1.04 7.83
CA LYS A 113 -14.03 -1.74 8.04
C LYS A 113 -14.19 -2.33 9.44
N TYR A 114 -13.13 -2.91 9.99
CA TYR A 114 -13.20 -3.69 11.24
C TYR A 114 -12.44 -3.06 12.42
N GLY A 115 -11.66 -1.99 12.20
CA GLY A 115 -10.79 -1.37 13.20
C GLY A 115 -9.46 -2.11 13.42
N PHE A 116 -9.26 -3.28 12.81
CA PHE A 116 -8.04 -4.09 12.88
C PHE A 116 -7.86 -4.90 11.59
N ASP A 117 -6.73 -5.62 11.46
CA ASP A 117 -6.50 -6.57 10.37
C ASP A 117 -7.02 -7.97 10.76
N PRO A 118 -8.14 -8.46 10.20
CA PRO A 118 -8.74 -9.72 10.61
C PRO A 118 -7.88 -10.94 10.31
N VAL A 119 -7.07 -10.90 9.24
CA VAL A 119 -6.22 -12.03 8.86
C VAL A 119 -5.10 -12.18 9.88
N MET A 120 -4.43 -11.07 10.22
CA MET A 120 -3.39 -11.06 11.26
C MET A 120 -3.94 -11.45 12.63
N LYS A 121 -5.18 -11.03 12.97
CA LYS A 121 -5.83 -11.41 14.22
C LYS A 121 -6.07 -12.92 14.30
N ILE A 122 -6.63 -13.53 13.25
CA ILE A 122 -6.86 -14.98 13.21
C ILE A 122 -5.52 -15.72 13.28
N GLU A 123 -4.51 -15.30 12.52
CA GLU A 123 -3.18 -15.93 12.54
C GLU A 123 -2.57 -15.92 13.95
N ALA A 124 -2.68 -14.79 14.67
CA ALA A 124 -2.23 -14.69 16.06
C ALA A 124 -3.02 -15.62 17.01
N GLU A 125 -4.34 -15.70 16.85
CA GLU A 125 -5.20 -16.63 17.62
C GLU A 125 -4.80 -18.09 17.37
N LEU A 126 -4.50 -18.47 16.12
CA LEU A 126 -4.09 -19.82 15.76
C LEU A 126 -2.72 -20.17 16.34
N ARG A 127 -1.73 -19.27 16.18
CA ARG A 127 -0.39 -19.47 16.75
C ARG A 127 -0.39 -19.56 18.27
N ALA A 128 -1.31 -18.88 18.95
CA ALA A 128 -1.44 -18.97 20.40
C ALA A 128 -1.99 -20.33 20.85
N LYS A 129 -2.78 -21.03 20.02
CA LYS A 129 -3.33 -22.37 20.31
C LYS A 129 -2.35 -23.50 20.01
N SER A 130 -1.40 -23.28 19.10
CA SER A 130 -0.39 -24.27 18.72
C SER A 130 0.82 -24.32 19.65
N LYS A 131 0.83 -23.51 20.72
CA LYS A 131 1.85 -23.51 21.79
C LYS A 131 1.34 -24.26 23.00
#